data_AF-A0A9D2P7F4-F1
#
_entry.id   AF-A0A9D2P7F4-F1
#
_cell.length_a   1.000
_cell.length_b   1.000
_cell.length_c   1.000
_cell.angle_alpha   90.00
_cell.angle_beta   90.00
_cell.angle_gamma   90.00
#
_symmetry.space_group_name_H-M   'P 1'
#
loop_
_entity.id
_entity.type
_entity.pdbx_description
1 polymer ?
#
loop_
_entity_poly.entity_id
_entity_poly.type
_entity_poly.pdbx_seq_one_letter_code
_entity_poly.pdbx_strand_id
1 'polypeptide(L)' 'MTTGTKRIVILGVPTLCAYGVYDKVCPFGTVRHLRGALEEYNVPHDYIEFPHSGHGLQNDNDMGRLYNKKIEEYLETYLQ' A
#
# COMPACT_ATOMS: atom_id res chain seq x y z
N MET A 1 -38.10 3.74 9.98
CA MET A 1 -37.07 4.01 8.95
C MET A 1 -35.82 3.27 9.37
N THR A 2 -35.58 2.11 8.78
CA THR A 2 -34.45 1.25 9.09
C THR A 2 -33.16 1.91 8.61
N THR A 3 -32.30 2.30 9.55
CA THR A 3 -30.92 2.70 9.29
C THR A 3 -30.18 1.48 8.73
N GLY A 4 -30.23 1.32 7.41
CA GLY A 4 -29.52 0.29 6.69
C GLY A 4 -28.02 0.52 6.87
N THR A 5 -27.38 -0.32 7.68
CA THR A 5 -25.93 -0.46 7.73
C THR A 5 -25.43 -0.64 6.31
N LYS A 6 -24.75 0.38 5.74
CA LYS A 6 -24.04 0.22 4.47
C LYS A 6 -23.04 -0.91 4.70
N ARG A 7 -23.31 -2.10 4.14
CA ARG A 7 -22.27 -3.14 4.01
C ARG A 7 -21.17 -2.51 3.18
N ILE A 8 -20.04 -2.23 3.81
CA ILE A 8 -18.80 -1.95 3.07
C ILE A 8 -18.46 -3.26 2.38
N VAL A 9 -18.77 -3.34 1.08
CA VAL A 9 -18.27 -4.40 0.24
C VAL A 9 -16.82 -4.04 -0.03
N ILE A 10 -15.88 -4.79 0.54
CA ILE A 10 -14.47 -4.67 0.19
C ILE A 10 -14.33 -5.17 -1.25
N LEU A 11 -14.18 -4.24 -2.19
CA LEU A 11 -14.02 -4.55 -3.62
C LEU A 11 -12.52 -4.67 -3.94
N GLY A 12 -11.83 -5.67 -3.41
CA GLY A 12 -10.41 -5.90 -3.73
C GLY A 12 -9.63 -6.67 -2.67
N VAL A 13 -8.40 -7.04 -3.02
CA VAL A 13 -7.44 -7.66 -2.09
C VAL A 13 -6.75 -6.55 -1.30
N PRO A 14 -6.69 -6.63 0.05
CA PRO A 14 -5.91 -5.70 0.85
C PRO A 14 -4.47 -5.58 0.32
N THR A 15 -3.99 -4.36 0.14
CA THR A 15 -2.74 -4.10 -0.58
C THR A 15 -1.74 -3.31 0.26
N LEU A 16 -0.60 -3.91 0.55
CA LEU A 16 0.57 -3.20 1.07
C LEU A 16 1.54 -2.94 -0.09
N CYS A 17 1.91 -1.68 -0.31
CA CYS A 17 2.82 -1.32 -1.41
C CYS A 17 3.90 -0.32 -0.99
N ALA A 18 5.09 -0.48 -1.57
CA ALA A 18 6.28 0.33 -1.29
C ALA A 18 6.94 0.80 -2.59
N TYR A 19 7.36 2.06 -2.66
CA TYR A 19 7.91 2.66 -3.88
C TYR A 19 9.11 3.55 -3.58
N GLY A 20 10.17 3.38 -4.37
CA GLY A 20 11.32 4.28 -4.38
C GLY A 20 11.03 5.54 -5.18
N VAL A 21 11.26 6.71 -4.61
CA VAL A 21 11.04 8.00 -5.29
C VAL A 21 11.95 8.16 -6.52
N TYR A 22 13.11 7.51 -6.51
CA TYR A 22 14.08 7.50 -7.62
C TYR A 22 13.98 6.25 -8.50
N ASP A 23 12.88 5.49 -8.45
CA ASP A 23 12.68 4.33 -9.32
C ASP A 23 12.60 4.76 -10.79
N LYS A 24 13.50 4.20 -11.61
CA LYS A 24 13.59 4.43 -13.06
C LYS A 24 13.11 3.22 -13.88
N VAL A 25 12.93 2.06 -13.25
CA VAL A 25 12.43 0.83 -13.87
C VAL A 25 10.90 0.85 -13.86
N CYS A 26 10.32 1.20 -12.70
CA CYS A 26 8.91 1.50 -12.53
C CYS A 26 8.79 2.98 -12.10
N PRO A 27 8.63 3.93 -13.05
CA PRO A 27 8.72 5.35 -12.74
C PRO A 27 7.76 5.76 -11.62
N PHE A 28 8.28 6.42 -10.58
CA PHE A 28 7.54 6.74 -9.36
C PHE A 28 6.15 7.37 -9.62
N GLY A 29 6.04 8.29 -10.58
CA GLY A 29 4.77 8.93 -10.92
C GLY A 29 3.65 7.99 -11.41
N THR A 30 3.97 6.75 -11.79
CA THR A 30 2.96 5.75 -12.20
C THR A 30 2.13 5.23 -11.02
N VAL A 31 2.66 5.28 -9.80
CA VAL A 31 1.96 4.76 -8.60
C VAL A 31 0.64 5.45 -8.31
N ARG A 32 0.49 6.72 -8.71
CA ARG A 32 -0.72 7.51 -8.50
C ARG A 32 -1.97 6.83 -9.07
N HIS A 33 -1.83 6.04 -10.14
CA HIS A 33 -2.95 5.33 -10.76
C HIS A 33 -3.44 4.20 -9.87
N LEU A 34 -2.52 3.40 -9.32
CA LEU A 34 -2.85 2.33 -8.38
C LEU A 34 -3.41 2.90 -7.08
N ARG A 35 -2.71 3.88 -6.48
CA ARG A 35 -3.12 4.49 -5.21
C ARG A 35 -4.51 5.13 -5.33
N GLY A 36 -4.75 5.90 -6.39
CA GLY A 36 -6.04 6.51 -6.65
C GLY A 36 -7.18 5.49 -6.79
N ALA A 37 -6.94 4.37 -7.47
CA ALA A 37 -7.93 3.30 -7.57
C ALA A 37 -8.21 2.63 -6.21
N LEU A 38 -7.17 2.33 -5.42
CA LEU A 38 -7.36 1.72 -4.09
C LEU A 38 -8.16 2.65 -3.15
N GLU A 39 -7.89 3.95 -3.19
CA GLU A 39 -8.65 4.98 -2.48
C GLU A 39 -10.11 5.06 -2.97
N GLU A 40 -10.33 5.16 -4.28
CA GLU A 40 -11.67 5.29 -4.90
C GLU A 40 -12.59 4.11 -4.55
N TYR A 41 -12.05 2.90 -4.58
CA TYR A 41 -12.82 1.68 -4.31
C TYR A 41 -12.80 1.24 -2.84
N ASN A 42 -12.26 2.06 -1.94
CA ASN A 42 -12.16 1.78 -0.50
C ASN A 42 -11.51 0.42 -0.20
N VAL A 43 -10.51 0.04 -0.99
CA VAL A 43 -9.73 -1.18 -0.74
C VAL A 43 -8.79 -0.89 0.43
N PRO A 44 -8.74 -1.70 1.49
CA PRO A 44 -7.76 -1.53 2.56
C PRO A 44 -6.34 -1.54 1.98
N HIS A 45 -5.58 -0.48 2.22
CA HIS A 45 -4.22 -0.40 1.70
C HIS A 45 -3.32 0.48 2.56
N ASP A 46 -2.04 0.14 2.56
CA ASP A 46 -0.95 0.94 3.09
C ASP A 46 0.03 1.23 1.95
N TYR A 47 0.49 2.47 1.87
CA TYR A 47 1.42 2.95 0.86
C TYR A 47 2.64 3.60 1.53
N ILE A 48 3.83 3.10 1.22
CA ILE A 48 5.08 3.57 1.84
C ILE A 48 6.03 4.09 0.76
N GLU A 49 6.43 5.36 0.90
CA GLU A 49 7.45 5.97 0.05
C GLU A 49 8.84 5.77 0.64
N PHE A 50 9.81 5.46 -0.23
CA PHE A 50 11.23 5.36 0.09
C PHE A 50 11.94 6.57 -0.54
N PRO A 51 12.07 7.69 0.20
CA PRO A 51 12.42 9.00 -0.36
C PRO A 51 13.84 9.09 -0.92
N HIS A 52 14.76 8.19 -0.51
CA HIS A 52 16.14 8.17 -0.97
C HIS A 52 16.46 6.95 -1.86
N SER A 53 15.47 6.11 -2.14
CA SER A 53 15.66 4.85 -2.85
C SER A 53 15.16 4.85 -4.29
N GLY A 54 15.80 4.01 -5.11
CA GLY A 54 15.29 3.59 -6.43
C GLY A 54 14.54 2.27 -6.36
N HIS A 55 14.53 1.51 -7.47
CA HIS A 55 13.78 0.25 -7.61
C HIS A 55 14.05 -0.78 -6.49
N GLY A 56 15.28 -0.82 -5.98
CA GLY A 56 15.67 -1.78 -4.95
C GLY A 56 15.29 -1.41 -3.52
N LEU A 57 14.75 -0.20 -3.26
CA LEU A 57 14.33 0.25 -1.92
C LEU A 57 15.46 0.27 -0.84
N GLN A 58 16.73 0.34 -1.25
CA GLN A 58 17.87 0.02 -0.38
C GLN A 58 18.38 1.18 0.51
N ASN A 59 18.02 2.43 0.22
CA ASN A 59 18.63 3.61 0.86
C ASN A 59 17.82 4.15 2.05
N ASP A 60 16.67 3.57 2.35
CA ASP A 60 15.77 4.01 3.44
C ASP A 60 15.53 2.88 4.44
N ASN A 61 16.54 2.56 5.25
CA ASN A 61 16.48 1.46 6.23
C ASN A 61 15.28 1.57 7.19
N ASP A 62 14.89 2.79 7.56
CA ASP A 62 13.77 3.04 8.46
C ASP A 62 12.44 2.69 7.80
N MET A 63 12.28 3.02 6.51
CA MET A 63 11.12 2.62 5.71
C MET A 63 11.10 1.11 5.47
N GLY A 64 12.28 0.50 5.28
CA GLY A 64 12.42 -0.96 5.20
C GLY A 64 11.93 -1.67 6.47
N ARG A 65 12.26 -1.14 7.66
CA ARG A 65 11.74 -1.67 8.93
C ARG A 65 10.23 -1.49 9.07
N LEU A 66 9.71 -0.32 8.68
CA LEU A 66 8.27 -0.07 8.65
C LEU A 66 7.53 -1.04 7.71
N TYR A 67 8.07 -1.25 6.51
CA TYR A 67 7.51 -2.15 5.51
C TYR A 67 7.45 -3.60 6.01
N ASN A 68 8.52 -4.10 6.63
CA ASN A 68 8.53 -5.44 7.22
C ASN A 68 7.51 -5.59 8.35
N LYS A 69 7.41 -4.59 9.24
CA LYS A 69 6.37 -4.57 10.28
C LYS A 69 4.96 -4.63 9.68
N LYS A 70 4.73 -3.87 8.60
CA LYS A 70 3.44 -3.90 7.90
C LYS A 70 3.16 -5.23 7.21
N ILE A 71 4.17 -5.92 6.68
CA ILE A 71 4.00 -7.27 6.15
C ILE A 71 3.49 -8.21 7.25
N GLU A 72 4.11 -8.20 8.44
CA GLU A 72 3.68 -9.01 9.58
C GLU A 72 2.23 -8.70 9.96
N GLU A 73 1.87 -7.41 10.08
CA GLU A 73 0.48 -6.98 10.35
C GLU A 73 -0.52 -7.50 9.29
N TYR A 74 -0.15 -7.49 8.00
CA TYR A 74 -1.02 -7.97 6.92
C TYR A 74 -1.17 -9.49 6.93
N LEU A 75 -0.08 -10.21 7.18
CA LEU A 75 -0.10 -11.67 7.27
C LEU A 75 -1.01 -12.11 8.44
N GLU A 76 -0.86 -11.48 9.60
CA GLU A 76 -1.70 -11.75 10.77
C GLU A 76 -3.18 -11.39 10.54
N THR A 77 -3.46 -10.31 9.80
CA THR A 77 -4.84 -9.84 9.60
C THR A 77 -5.58 -10.65 8.53
N TYR A 78 -4.88 -11.06 7.46
CA TYR A 78 -5.54 -11.53 6.22
C TYR A 78 -5.17 -12.95 5.78
N LEU A 79 -4.11 -13.59 6.31
CA LEU A 79 -3.61 -14.88 5.83
C LEU A 79 -3.47 -15.97 6.92
N GLN A 80 -4.13 -15.82 8.07
CA GLN A 80 -4.14 -16.85 9.12
C GLN A 80 -4.88 -18.13 8.74
#